data_AF-A0A6M9TZC1-F1
#
_entry.id   AF-A0A6M9TZC1-F1
#
_cell.length_a   1.000
_cell.length_b   1.000
_cell.length_c   1.000
_cell.angle_alpha   90.00
_cell.angle_beta   90.00
_cell.angle_gamma   90.00
#
_symmetry.space_group_name_H-M   'P 1'
#
loop_
_entity.id
_entity.type
_entity.pdbx_description
1 polymer ?
#
loop_
_entity_poly.entity_id
_entity_poly.type
_entity_poly.pdbx_seq_one_letter_code
_entity_poly.pdbx_strand_id
1 'polypeptide(L)'
;MEKYKNLPLYSVNVKIFLQLGLIGASTRTRQILLALVPVFTYLGQILNLFKTSGGDIGETGMNFYMMAQLTHCLVRFLMVVRNNERFVQFLQCIDRWYKDIEQNSDPEVVHMLQDVTTHAQKLTRIGFYTATIGALCSYIYPFSFEERKFILDIHYLFFDAKQSPFYEFFFLLQALVFVPTFVFVYLPFSNLLLISLKFGEVILMDLCVKLRNISNQDEVTQLRQFKECIWYHERIIT
;
A
#
# COMPACT_ATOMS: atom_id res chain seq x y z
N MET A 1 -19.89 3.35 13.55
CA MET A 1 -18.90 4.21 12.85
C MET A 1 -17.53 3.53 12.94
N GLU A 2 -16.95 3.13 11.81
CA GLU A 2 -15.72 2.30 11.75
C GLU A 2 -14.52 3.01 12.40
N LYS A 3 -14.15 2.59 13.63
CA LYS A 3 -13.16 3.28 14.49
C LYS A 3 -11.75 3.36 13.89
N TYR A 4 -11.37 2.39 13.05
CA TYR A 4 -10.05 2.29 12.41
C TYR A 4 -9.76 3.37 11.35
N LYS A 5 -10.78 4.12 10.89
CA LYS A 5 -10.63 5.17 9.86
C LYS A 5 -9.74 6.34 10.29
N ASN A 6 -9.69 6.57 11.59
CA ASN A 6 -8.99 7.71 12.20
C ASN A 6 -7.72 7.29 12.93
N LEU A 7 -7.26 6.05 12.74
CA LEU A 7 -6.04 5.58 13.36
C LEU A 7 -4.87 6.44 12.88
N PRO A 8 -4.17 7.18 13.77
CA PRO A 8 -3.10 8.09 13.38
C PRO A 8 -1.97 7.40 12.62
N LEU A 9 -1.74 6.13 12.95
CA LEU A 9 -0.71 5.26 12.38
C LEU A 9 -0.86 5.09 10.86
N TYR A 10 -2.08 4.90 10.35
CA TYR A 10 -2.32 4.64 8.91
C TYR A 10 -3.16 5.72 8.21
N SER A 11 -3.58 6.76 8.92
CA SER A 11 -4.53 7.82 8.53
C SER A 11 -4.78 7.98 7.03
N VAL A 12 -3.79 8.46 6.26
CA VAL A 12 -3.97 8.77 4.83
C VAL A 12 -4.13 7.50 3.99
N ASN A 13 -3.37 6.45 4.31
CA ASN A 13 -3.34 5.20 3.55
C ASN A 13 -4.70 4.47 3.59
N VAL A 14 -5.28 4.33 4.79
CA VAL A 14 -6.59 3.69 4.98
C VAL A 14 -7.71 4.51 4.34
N LYS A 15 -7.66 5.84 4.46
CA LYS A 15 -8.65 6.74 3.84
C LYS A 15 -8.66 6.58 2.32
N ILE A 16 -7.51 6.45 1.68
CA ILE A 16 -7.42 6.23 0.23
C ILE A 16 -8.10 4.90 -0.16
N PHE A 17 -7.82 3.81 0.55
CA PHE A 17 -8.44 2.51 0.25
C PHE A 17 -9.97 2.53 0.42
N LEU A 18 -10.47 3.21 1.45
CA LEU A 18 -11.91 3.41 1.64
C LEU A 18 -12.49 4.31 0.55
N GLN A 19 -11.81 5.42 0.23
CA GLN A 19 -12.24 6.35 -0.80
C GLN A 19 -12.30 5.71 -2.16
N LEU A 20 -11.38 4.80 -2.50
CA LEU A 20 -11.38 4.01 -3.74
C LEU A 20 -12.36 2.83 -3.72
N GLY A 21 -12.94 2.50 -2.56
CA GLY A 21 -13.79 1.30 -2.42
C GLY A 21 -13.00 0.00 -2.54
N LEU A 22 -11.75 -0.03 -2.11
CA LEU A 22 -10.98 -1.27 -2.05
C LEU A 22 -11.28 -2.06 -0.78
N ILE A 23 -11.58 -1.35 0.31
CA ILE A 23 -11.97 -1.93 1.60
C ILE A 23 -13.25 -1.30 2.16
N GLY A 24 -13.91 -1.99 3.10
CA GLY A 24 -15.16 -1.55 3.74
C GLY A 24 -16.39 -1.79 2.85
N ALA A 25 -17.43 -0.95 3.02
CA ALA A 25 -18.63 -0.98 2.18
C ALA A 25 -18.30 -0.50 0.76
N SER A 26 -18.05 -1.44 -0.15
CA SER A 26 -17.74 -1.16 -1.55
C SER A 26 -18.64 -1.94 -2.49
N THR A 27 -18.93 -1.36 -3.65
CA THR A 27 -19.64 -2.01 -4.74
C THR A 27 -18.66 -2.73 -5.65
N ARG A 28 -18.92 -4.02 -5.92
CA ARG A 28 -18.12 -4.86 -6.83
C ARG A 28 -17.90 -4.21 -8.20
N THR A 29 -18.90 -3.45 -8.67
CA THR A 29 -18.83 -2.65 -9.91
C THR A 29 -17.67 -1.66 -9.90
N ARG A 30 -17.47 -0.93 -8.80
CA ARG A 30 -16.40 0.07 -8.69
C ARG A 30 -15.01 -0.57 -8.75
N GLN A 31 -14.85 -1.71 -8.08
CA GLN A 31 -13.60 -2.47 -8.08
C GLN A 31 -13.29 -3.01 -9.49
N ILE A 32 -14.29 -3.52 -10.21
CA ILE A 32 -14.13 -3.99 -11.58
C ILE A 32 -13.70 -2.84 -12.50
N LEU A 33 -14.34 -1.67 -12.39
CA LEU A 33 -13.99 -0.51 -13.20
C LEU A 33 -12.56 -0.01 -12.92
N LEU A 34 -12.15 0.03 -11.66
CA LEU A 34 -10.77 0.38 -11.28
C LEU A 34 -9.74 -0.63 -11.76
N ALA A 35 -10.09 -1.93 -11.80
CA ALA A 35 -9.19 -2.99 -12.27
C ALA A 35 -9.07 -3.04 -13.80
N LEU A 36 -10.10 -2.58 -14.52
CA LEU A 36 -10.21 -2.71 -15.97
C LEU A 36 -9.02 -2.06 -16.69
N VAL A 37 -8.71 -0.81 -16.36
CA VAL A 37 -7.62 -0.07 -17.01
C VAL A 37 -6.26 -0.72 -16.75
N PRO A 38 -5.83 -0.97 -15.49
CA PRO A 38 -4.58 -1.69 -15.22
C PRO A 38 -4.47 -3.05 -15.91
N VAL A 39 -5.55 -3.82 -15.99
CA VAL A 39 -5.55 -5.14 -16.64
C VAL A 39 -5.36 -5.01 -18.15
N PHE A 40 -6.09 -4.10 -18.82
CA PHE A 40 -5.89 -3.87 -20.26
C PHE A 40 -4.49 -3.34 -20.56
N THR A 41 -3.97 -2.42 -19.74
CA THR A 41 -2.60 -1.94 -19.84
C THR A 41 -1.59 -3.07 -19.67
N TYR A 42 -1.84 -4.02 -18.75
CA TYR A 42 -0.97 -5.17 -18.52
C TYR A 42 -0.93 -6.13 -19.71
N LEU A 43 -2.08 -6.43 -20.30
CA LEU A 43 -2.15 -7.23 -21.53
C LEU A 43 -1.39 -6.54 -22.67
N GLY A 44 -1.54 -5.22 -22.81
CA GLY A 44 -0.81 -4.44 -23.81
C GLY A 44 0.71 -4.40 -23.56
N GLN A 45 1.15 -4.42 -22.31
CA GLN A 45 2.56 -4.53 -21.93
C GLN A 45 3.15 -5.90 -22.27
N ILE A 46 2.42 -6.98 -22.03
CA ILE A 46 2.86 -8.33 -22.41
C ILE A 46 3.11 -8.40 -23.92
N LEU A 47 2.17 -7.90 -24.72
CA LEU A 47 2.32 -7.86 -26.17
C LEU A 47 3.48 -6.96 -26.61
N ASN A 48 3.64 -5.81 -25.95
CA ASN A 48 4.77 -4.91 -26.22
C ASN A 48 6.10 -5.62 -25.97
N LEU A 49 6.24 -6.31 -24.83
CA LEU A 49 7.47 -7.01 -24.46
C LEU A 49 7.83 -8.11 -25.47
N PHE A 50 6.86 -8.90 -25.93
CA PHE A 50 7.10 -9.91 -26.98
C PHE A 50 7.52 -9.30 -28.31
N LYS A 51 7.05 -8.10 -28.62
CA LYS A 51 7.41 -7.40 -29.86
C LYS A 51 8.80 -6.78 -29.78
N THR A 52 9.17 -6.23 -28.61
CA THR A 52 10.45 -5.56 -28.40
C THR A 52 11.57 -6.50 -27.94
N SER A 53 11.28 -7.74 -27.58
CA SER A 53 12.27 -8.68 -26.99
C SER A 53 13.46 -9.03 -27.87
N GLY A 54 13.39 -8.78 -29.17
CA GLY A 54 14.52 -8.93 -30.11
C GLY A 54 15.23 -7.61 -30.44
N GLY A 55 14.83 -6.50 -29.82
CA GLY A 55 15.33 -5.15 -30.10
C GLY A 55 16.45 -4.73 -29.15
N ASP A 56 16.50 -3.43 -28.84
CA ASP A 56 17.48 -2.84 -27.94
C ASP A 56 17.35 -3.40 -26.51
N ILE A 57 18.50 -3.69 -25.88
CA ILE A 57 18.55 -4.25 -24.53
C ILE A 57 18.04 -3.24 -23.51
N GLY A 58 18.32 -1.94 -23.70
CA GLY A 58 17.86 -0.88 -22.82
C GLY A 58 16.34 -0.73 -22.85
N GLU A 59 15.76 -0.71 -24.05
CA GLU A 59 14.31 -0.68 -24.24
C GLU A 59 13.63 -1.92 -23.65
N THR A 60 14.17 -3.11 -23.92
CA THR A 60 13.65 -4.37 -23.37
C THR A 60 13.74 -4.38 -21.84
N GLY A 61 14.85 -3.90 -21.27
CA GLY A 61 15.05 -3.79 -19.83
C GLY A 61 14.04 -2.84 -19.18
N MET A 62 13.78 -1.69 -19.80
CA MET A 62 12.77 -0.74 -19.31
C MET A 62 11.36 -1.33 -19.37
N ASN A 63 11.00 -2.00 -20.48
CA ASN A 63 9.70 -2.65 -20.64
C ASN A 63 9.49 -3.76 -19.60
N PHE A 64 10.53 -4.55 -19.31
CA PHE A 64 10.47 -5.56 -18.25
C PHE A 64 10.28 -4.94 -16.86
N TYR A 65 11.01 -3.87 -16.55
CA TYR A 65 10.85 -3.13 -15.30
C TYR A 65 9.42 -2.61 -15.11
N MET A 66 8.86 -1.98 -16.16
CA MET A 66 7.50 -1.47 -16.17
C MET A 66 6.46 -2.58 -16.01
N MET A 67 6.65 -3.72 -16.69
CA MET A 67 5.79 -4.90 -16.56
C MET A 67 5.84 -5.48 -15.13
N ALA A 68 7.02 -5.53 -14.51
CA ALA A 68 7.16 -5.98 -13.12
C ALA A 68 6.40 -5.04 -12.16
N GLN A 69 6.57 -3.72 -12.29
CA GLN A 69 5.82 -2.75 -11.47
C GLN A 69 4.31 -2.90 -11.62
N LEU A 70 3.83 -3.09 -12.85
CA LEU A 70 2.41 -3.29 -13.13
C LEU A 70 1.89 -4.59 -12.52
N THR A 71 2.69 -5.67 -12.61
CA THR A 71 2.39 -6.95 -11.94
C THR A 71 2.22 -6.75 -10.43
N HIS A 72 3.14 -6.03 -9.79
CA HIS A 72 3.05 -5.73 -8.37
C HIS A 72 1.81 -4.90 -8.02
N CYS A 73 1.45 -3.91 -8.84
CA CYS A 73 0.24 -3.12 -8.64
C CYS A 73 -1.03 -3.99 -8.72
N LEU A 74 -1.13 -4.86 -9.72
CA LEU A 74 -2.26 -5.77 -9.90
C LEU A 74 -2.37 -6.78 -8.75
N VAL A 75 -1.25 -7.40 -8.36
CA VAL A 75 -1.23 -8.35 -7.24
C VAL A 75 -1.69 -7.68 -5.95
N ARG A 76 -1.19 -6.46 -5.65
CA ARG A 76 -1.60 -5.70 -4.46
C ARG A 76 -3.07 -5.31 -4.51
N PHE A 77 -3.56 -4.85 -5.66
CA PHE A 77 -4.98 -4.57 -5.87
C PHE A 77 -5.84 -5.81 -5.54
N LEU A 78 -5.49 -6.95 -6.13
CA LEU A 78 -6.19 -8.21 -5.92
C LEU A 78 -6.12 -8.68 -4.47
N MET A 79 -4.97 -8.55 -3.82
CA MET A 79 -4.80 -8.90 -2.40
C MET A 79 -5.75 -8.09 -1.51
N VAL A 80 -5.83 -6.77 -1.71
CA VAL A 80 -6.70 -5.90 -0.91
C VAL A 80 -8.18 -6.22 -1.15
N VAL A 81 -8.59 -6.33 -2.42
CA VAL A 81 -9.99 -6.55 -2.77
C VAL A 81 -10.48 -7.94 -2.35
N ARG A 82 -9.69 -9.00 -2.60
CA ARG A 82 -10.08 -10.37 -2.25
C ARG A 82 -10.08 -10.62 -0.75
N ASN A 83 -9.20 -9.94 0.00
CA ASN A 83 -9.08 -10.09 1.44
C ASN A 83 -9.68 -8.90 2.19
N ASN A 84 -10.67 -8.19 1.62
CA ASN A 84 -11.25 -6.98 2.22
C ASN A 84 -11.62 -7.18 3.70
N GLU A 85 -12.36 -8.24 4.01
CA GLU A 85 -12.77 -8.53 5.41
C GLU A 85 -11.57 -8.73 6.33
N ARG A 86 -10.56 -9.49 5.89
CA ARG A 86 -9.32 -9.71 6.66
C ARG A 86 -8.52 -8.41 6.83
N PHE A 87 -8.49 -7.55 5.81
CA PHE A 87 -7.86 -6.23 5.91
C PHE A 87 -8.58 -5.35 6.93
N VAL A 88 -9.91 -5.34 6.92
CA VAL A 88 -10.71 -4.58 7.90
C VAL A 88 -10.50 -5.13 9.31
N GLN A 89 -10.53 -6.44 9.49
CA GLN A 89 -10.26 -7.10 10.78
C GLN A 89 -8.86 -6.79 11.28
N PHE A 90 -7.85 -6.84 10.41
CA PHE A 90 -6.48 -6.47 10.71
C PHE A 90 -6.40 -5.02 11.20
N LEU A 91 -6.97 -4.06 10.47
CA LEU A 91 -6.97 -2.64 10.87
C LEU A 91 -7.70 -2.40 12.19
N GLN A 92 -8.78 -3.14 12.47
CA GLN A 92 -9.47 -3.09 13.76
C GLN A 92 -8.66 -3.71 14.89
N CYS A 93 -7.88 -4.77 14.61
CA CYS A 93 -6.95 -5.33 15.57
C CYS A 93 -5.90 -4.29 15.95
N ILE A 94 -5.24 -3.69 14.96
CA ILE A 94 -4.23 -2.66 15.18
C ILE A 94 -4.82 -1.46 15.94
N ASP A 95 -6.03 -0.99 15.62
CA ASP A 95 -6.69 0.09 16.35
C ASP A 95 -6.89 -0.22 17.85
N ARG A 96 -7.21 -1.48 18.18
CA ARG A 96 -7.34 -1.92 19.58
C ARG A 96 -5.98 -1.95 20.28
N TRP A 97 -4.97 -2.56 19.65
CA TRP A 97 -3.60 -2.60 20.18
C TRP A 97 -3.02 -1.21 20.39
N TYR A 98 -3.22 -0.30 19.43
CA TYR A 98 -2.75 1.08 19.51
C TYR A 98 -3.33 1.78 20.74
N LYS A 99 -4.65 1.68 20.96
CA LYS A 99 -5.33 2.31 22.10
C LYS A 99 -4.93 1.67 23.43
N ASP A 100 -4.76 0.35 23.45
CA ASP A 100 -4.32 -0.38 24.63
C ASP A 100 -2.93 0.11 25.08
N ILE A 101 -1.99 0.23 24.13
CA ILE A 101 -0.65 0.73 24.42
C ILE A 101 -0.69 2.20 24.85
N GLU A 102 -1.43 3.05 24.12
CA GLU A 102 -1.54 4.48 24.43
C GLU A 102 -2.12 4.77 25.82
N GLN A 103 -3.00 3.90 26.33
CA GLN A 103 -3.71 4.11 27.60
C GLN A 103 -3.08 3.36 28.79
N ASN A 104 -2.50 2.17 28.55
CA ASN A 104 -2.17 1.23 29.62
C ASN A 104 -0.68 0.85 29.69
N SER A 105 0.15 1.28 28.73
CA SER A 105 1.57 0.91 28.70
C SER A 105 2.47 1.90 29.44
N ASP A 106 3.71 1.45 29.68
CA ASP A 106 4.76 2.27 30.27
C ASP A 106 5.06 3.52 29.41
N PRO A 107 5.39 4.68 30.02
CA PRO A 107 5.73 5.90 29.30
C PRO A 107 6.80 5.73 28.21
N GLU A 108 7.79 4.84 28.40
CA GLU A 108 8.83 4.56 27.40
C GLU A 108 8.22 3.96 26.12
N VAL A 109 7.30 3.01 26.28
CA VAL A 109 6.60 2.33 25.17
C VAL A 109 5.65 3.30 24.47
N VAL A 110 4.95 4.14 25.24
CA VAL A 110 4.07 5.17 24.68
C VAL A 110 4.86 6.19 23.85
N HIS A 111 6.05 6.60 24.31
CA HIS A 111 6.95 7.45 23.53
C HIS A 111 7.35 6.77 22.21
N MET A 112 7.74 5.49 22.26
CA MET A 112 8.08 4.73 21.05
C MET A 112 6.89 4.64 20.07
N LEU A 113 5.67 4.46 20.58
CA LEU A 113 4.45 4.47 19.76
C LEU A 113 4.27 5.82 19.04
N GLN A 114 4.47 6.93 19.75
CA GLN A 114 4.37 8.28 19.19
C GLN A 114 5.46 8.56 18.14
N ASP A 115 6.68 8.09 18.38
CA ASP A 115 7.79 8.18 17.43
C ASP A 115 7.50 7.41 16.15
N VAL A 116 7.07 6.14 16.27
CA VAL A 116 6.67 5.31 15.12
C VAL A 116 5.53 5.95 14.35
N THR A 117 4.54 6.51 15.05
CA THR A 117 3.40 7.18 14.42
C THR A 117 3.84 8.43 13.65
N THR A 118 4.68 9.27 14.25
CA THR A 118 5.20 10.49 13.63
C THR A 118 6.06 10.14 12.41
N HIS A 119 6.91 9.12 12.54
CA HIS A 119 7.76 8.64 11.46
C HIS A 119 6.93 8.07 10.30
N ALA A 120 5.92 7.26 10.61
CA ALA A 120 4.99 6.70 9.62
C ALA A 120 4.26 7.77 8.82
N GLN A 121 3.80 8.83 9.49
CA GLN A 121 3.13 9.96 8.84
C GLN A 121 4.10 10.76 7.95
N LYS A 122 5.33 11.01 8.43
CA LYS A 122 6.36 11.68 7.65
C LYS A 122 6.75 10.87 6.41
N LEU A 123 6.99 9.57 6.57
CA LEU A 123 7.32 8.65 5.47
C LEU A 123 6.20 8.60 4.44
N THR A 124 4.94 8.48 4.89
CA THR A 124 3.76 8.50 4.01
C THR A 124 3.72 9.80 3.21
N ARG A 125 3.94 10.96 3.85
CA ARG A 125 3.94 12.28 3.20
C ARG A 125 5.05 12.41 2.17
N ILE A 126 6.28 12.03 2.53
CA ILE A 126 7.42 12.01 1.59
C ILE A 126 7.11 11.10 0.41
N GLY A 127 6.59 9.89 0.66
CA GLY A 127 6.20 8.95 -0.38
C GLY A 127 5.20 9.54 -1.39
N PHE A 128 4.18 10.26 -0.91
CA PHE A 128 3.24 10.96 -1.79
C PHE A 128 3.88 12.08 -2.59
N TYR A 129 4.79 12.87 -2.01
CA TYR A 129 5.51 13.89 -2.77
C TYR A 129 6.38 13.26 -3.86
N THR A 130 7.14 12.21 -3.53
CA THR A 130 7.97 11.49 -4.50
C THR A 130 7.14 10.86 -5.61
N ALA A 131 6.00 10.23 -5.29
CA ALA A 131 5.13 9.67 -6.33
C ALA A 131 4.44 10.74 -7.17
N THR A 132 4.10 11.90 -6.60
CA THR A 132 3.55 13.02 -7.38
C THR A 132 4.58 13.55 -8.36
N ILE A 133 5.84 13.74 -7.93
CA ILE A 133 6.93 14.13 -8.81
C ILE A 133 7.15 13.08 -9.91
N GLY A 134 7.19 11.80 -9.53
CA GLY A 134 7.31 10.68 -10.48
C GLY A 134 6.16 10.66 -11.51
N ALA A 135 4.92 10.89 -11.06
CA ALA A 135 3.76 10.99 -11.95
C ALA A 135 3.88 12.17 -12.91
N LEU A 136 4.29 13.35 -12.44
CA LEU A 136 4.53 14.52 -13.29
C LEU A 136 5.62 14.24 -14.34
N CYS A 137 6.74 13.65 -13.94
CA CYS A 137 7.78 13.22 -14.88
C CYS A 137 7.23 12.24 -15.92
N SER A 138 6.38 11.29 -15.51
CA SER A 138 5.75 10.32 -16.41
C SER A 138 4.79 10.97 -17.41
N TYR A 139 4.15 12.10 -17.05
CA TYR A 139 3.28 12.85 -17.95
C TYR A 139 4.06 13.69 -18.95
N ILE A 140 5.22 14.23 -18.56
CA ILE A 140 6.07 15.07 -19.42
C ILE A 140 6.91 14.22 -20.38
N TYR A 141 7.33 13.03 -19.95
CA TYR A 141 8.21 12.14 -20.70
C TYR A 141 7.74 11.91 -22.15
N PRO A 142 6.46 11.57 -22.41
CA PRO A 142 5.97 11.33 -23.77
C PRO A 142 6.07 12.54 -24.71
N PHE A 143 5.97 13.77 -24.18
CA PHE A 143 6.05 15.00 -24.96
C PHE A 143 7.49 15.45 -25.25
N SER A 144 8.47 14.75 -24.70
CA SER A 144 9.89 15.04 -24.91
C SER A 144 10.44 14.41 -26.19
N PHE A 145 9.60 13.69 -26.95
CA PHE A 145 9.95 13.01 -28.18
C PHE A 145 9.10 13.54 -29.34
N GLU A 146 9.68 13.54 -30.54
CA GLU A 146 8.95 13.88 -31.77
C GLU A 146 7.93 12.78 -32.14
N GLU A 147 8.21 11.55 -31.74
CA GLU A 147 7.32 10.41 -31.91
C GLU A 147 6.24 10.37 -30.82
N ARG A 148 5.05 9.92 -31.20
CA ARG A 148 3.97 9.64 -30.24
C ARG A 148 4.38 8.49 -29.31
N LYS A 149 4.46 8.80 -28.01
CA LYS A 149 4.71 7.84 -26.94
C LYS A 149 3.58 7.83 -25.93
N PHE A 150 3.39 6.71 -25.27
CA PHE A 150 2.49 6.65 -24.13
C PHE A 150 3.26 6.88 -22.82
N ILE A 151 2.55 7.15 -21.73
CA ILE A 151 3.15 7.16 -20.38
C ILE A 151 3.75 5.77 -20.09
N LEU A 152 3.03 4.73 -20.50
CA LEU A 152 3.48 3.35 -20.53
C LEU A 152 3.30 2.82 -21.97
N ASP A 153 4.41 2.53 -22.64
CA ASP A 153 4.39 2.09 -24.04
C ASP A 153 3.75 0.71 -24.18
N ILE A 154 2.52 0.68 -24.69
CA ILE A 154 1.69 -0.54 -24.84
C ILE A 154 1.44 -0.84 -26.31
N HIS A 155 1.28 -2.13 -26.62
CA HIS A 155 0.88 -2.58 -27.96
C HIS A 155 -0.47 -3.28 -27.92
N TYR A 156 -1.34 -3.00 -28.89
CA TYR A 156 -2.63 -3.68 -29.06
C TYR A 156 -2.62 -4.50 -30.34
N LEU A 157 -3.30 -5.65 -30.30
CA LEU A 157 -3.23 -6.64 -31.38
C LEU A 157 -3.96 -6.22 -32.67
N PHE A 158 -5.05 -5.44 -32.54
CA PHE A 158 -6.03 -5.23 -33.63
C PHE A 158 -6.03 -3.83 -34.23
N PHE A 159 -5.36 -2.85 -33.61
CA PHE A 159 -5.34 -1.47 -34.09
C PHE A 159 -4.07 -0.75 -33.67
N ASP A 160 -3.67 0.26 -34.43
CA ASP A 160 -2.55 1.13 -34.08
C ASP A 160 -3.00 2.18 -33.06
N ALA A 161 -2.63 1.96 -31.79
CA ALA A 161 -2.95 2.89 -30.72
C ALA A 161 -2.24 4.23 -30.84
N LYS A 162 -1.14 4.36 -31.62
CA LYS A 162 -0.45 5.64 -31.83
C LYS A 162 -1.15 6.49 -32.90
N GLN A 163 -2.11 5.94 -33.64
CA GLN A 163 -2.90 6.67 -34.61
C GLN A 163 -4.03 7.48 -33.92
N SER A 164 -4.31 8.69 -34.41
CA SER A 164 -5.48 9.46 -33.93
C SER A 164 -6.79 8.84 -34.46
N PRO A 165 -7.88 8.82 -33.67
CA PRO A 165 -8.06 9.42 -32.34
C PRO A 165 -7.69 8.50 -31.15
N PHE A 166 -7.19 7.29 -31.43
CA PHE A 166 -6.92 6.29 -30.39
C PHE A 166 -5.80 6.74 -29.44
N TYR A 167 -4.78 7.39 -29.98
CA TYR A 167 -3.66 7.92 -29.21
C TYR A 167 -4.13 8.81 -28.06
N GLU A 168 -4.94 9.82 -28.38
CA GLU A 168 -5.43 10.80 -27.41
C GLU A 168 -6.31 10.11 -26.35
N PHE A 169 -7.16 9.17 -26.77
CA PHE A 169 -8.03 8.43 -25.87
C PHE A 169 -7.24 7.56 -24.87
N PHE A 170 -6.33 6.72 -25.35
CA PHE A 170 -5.55 5.83 -24.48
C PHE A 170 -4.53 6.59 -23.64
N PHE A 171 -3.98 7.70 -24.15
CA PHE A 171 -3.13 8.58 -23.38
C PHE A 171 -3.89 9.18 -22.19
N LEU A 172 -5.09 9.74 -22.43
CA LEU A 172 -5.94 10.26 -21.37
C LEU A 172 -6.37 9.17 -20.38
N LEU A 173 -6.67 7.96 -20.86
CA LEU A 173 -7.00 6.83 -19.99
C LEU A 173 -5.82 6.47 -19.07
N GLN A 174 -4.60 6.47 -19.60
CA GLN A 174 -3.41 6.24 -18.78
C GLN A 174 -3.19 7.39 -17.78
N ALA A 175 -3.30 8.63 -18.24
CA ALA A 175 -3.05 9.81 -17.41
C ALA A 175 -4.08 9.97 -16.28
N LEU A 176 -5.37 9.76 -16.56
CA LEU A 176 -6.47 10.07 -15.64
C LEU A 176 -6.89 8.87 -14.79
N VAL A 177 -6.65 7.64 -15.26
CA VAL A 177 -7.10 6.43 -14.56
C VAL A 177 -5.91 5.59 -14.13
N PHE A 178 -5.02 5.22 -15.06
CA PHE A 178 -3.92 4.29 -14.74
C PHE A 178 -2.94 4.85 -13.71
N VAL A 179 -2.34 6.01 -13.99
CA VAL A 179 -1.31 6.60 -13.11
C VAL A 179 -1.86 6.89 -11.70
N PRO A 180 -3.05 7.53 -11.54
CA PRO A 180 -3.65 7.71 -10.23
C PRO A 180 -3.95 6.38 -9.52
N THR A 181 -4.49 5.39 -10.23
CA THR A 181 -4.76 4.06 -9.65
C THR A 181 -3.46 3.42 -9.18
N PHE A 182 -2.40 3.48 -9.98
CA PHE A 182 -1.09 2.96 -9.62
C PHE A 182 -0.58 3.61 -8.32
N VAL A 183 -0.55 4.95 -8.27
CA VAL A 183 -0.07 5.69 -7.10
C VAL A 183 -0.92 5.36 -5.85
N PHE A 184 -2.24 5.40 -5.96
CA PHE A 184 -3.16 5.24 -4.84
C PHE A 184 -3.42 3.79 -4.42
N VAL A 185 -2.97 2.80 -5.19
CA VAL A 185 -2.97 1.39 -4.78
C VAL A 185 -1.59 1.00 -4.25
N TYR A 186 -0.53 1.32 -5.00
CA TYR A 186 0.83 0.89 -4.71
C TYR A 186 1.35 1.48 -3.40
N LEU A 187 1.24 2.81 -3.24
CA LEU A 187 1.82 3.50 -2.08
C LEU A 187 1.10 3.11 -0.78
N PRO A 188 -0.24 3.19 -0.68
CA PRO A 188 -0.89 2.89 0.58
C PRO A 188 -0.71 1.44 1.00
N PHE A 189 -0.68 0.49 0.06
CA PHE A 189 -0.38 -0.91 0.37
C PHE A 189 1.01 -1.06 1.00
N SER A 190 2.03 -0.47 0.35
CA SER A 190 3.42 -0.59 0.80
C SER A 190 3.61 0.10 2.16
N ASN A 191 3.01 1.27 2.35
CA ASN A 191 3.04 1.98 3.62
C ASN A 191 2.34 1.18 4.72
N LEU A 192 1.15 0.62 4.47
CA LEU A 192 0.45 -0.23 5.42
C LEU A 192 1.34 -1.38 5.90
N LEU A 193 2.01 -2.08 4.98
CA LEU A 193 2.91 -3.17 5.33
C LEU A 193 4.07 -2.70 6.22
N LEU A 194 4.81 -1.68 5.78
CA LEU A 194 5.99 -1.19 6.51
C LEU A 194 5.65 -0.65 7.89
N ILE A 195 4.56 0.13 7.98
CA ILE A 195 4.10 0.70 9.24
C ILE A 195 3.61 -0.42 10.17
N SER A 196 2.96 -1.47 9.66
CA SER A 196 2.55 -2.63 10.46
C SER A 196 3.73 -3.39 11.04
N LEU A 197 4.80 -3.58 10.27
CA LEU A 197 6.03 -4.21 10.77
C LEU A 197 6.65 -3.39 11.88
N LYS A 198 6.71 -2.06 11.71
CA LYS A 198 7.22 -1.15 12.74
C LYS A 198 6.33 -1.08 13.98
N PHE A 199 5.02 -1.19 13.82
CA PHE A 199 4.12 -1.27 14.97
C PHE A 199 4.24 -2.60 15.71
N GLY A 200 4.51 -3.70 15.00
CA GLY A 200 4.84 -4.99 15.63
C GLY A 200 6.05 -4.91 16.57
N GLU A 201 7.06 -4.10 16.22
CA GLU A 201 8.21 -3.80 17.09
C GLU A 201 7.77 -3.16 18.42
N VAL A 202 6.85 -2.19 18.37
CA VAL A 202 6.29 -1.53 19.57
C VAL A 202 5.55 -2.52 20.46
N ILE A 203 4.73 -3.38 19.86
CA ILE A 203 3.98 -4.42 20.59
C ILE A 203 4.94 -5.38 21.32
N LEU A 204 6.02 -5.80 20.66
CA LEU A 204 7.02 -6.68 21.28
C LEU A 204 7.79 -5.95 22.40
N MET A 205 8.10 -4.66 22.20
CA MET A 205 8.75 -3.87 23.25
C MET A 205 7.84 -3.71 24.47
N ASP A 206 6.53 -3.49 24.27
CA ASP A 206 5.57 -3.44 25.37
C ASP A 206 5.59 -4.70 26.23
N LEU A 207 5.62 -5.88 25.58
CA LEU A 207 5.75 -7.16 26.27
C LEU A 207 7.08 -7.27 27.04
N CYS A 208 8.20 -6.86 26.43
CA CYS A 208 9.51 -6.89 27.07
C CYS A 208 9.57 -6.00 28.32
N VAL A 209 9.01 -4.78 28.25
CA VAL A 209 8.96 -3.86 29.39
C VAL A 209 8.07 -4.42 30.50
N LYS A 210 6.89 -4.95 30.15
CA LYS A 210 6.00 -5.62 31.11
C LYS A 210 6.69 -6.78 31.83
N LEU A 211 7.40 -7.65 31.11
CA LEU A 211 8.16 -8.76 31.68
C LEU A 211 9.29 -8.29 32.60
N ARG A 212 10.03 -7.25 32.19
CA ARG A 212 11.13 -6.69 32.99
C ARG A 212 10.66 -6.12 34.33
N ASN A 213 9.46 -5.53 34.35
CA ASN A 213 8.91 -4.89 35.54
C ASN A 213 8.28 -5.87 36.55
N ILE A 214 8.14 -7.16 36.20
CA ILE A 214 7.60 -8.19 37.09
C ILE A 214 8.46 -8.36 38.35
N SER A 215 9.80 -8.29 38.24
CA SER A 215 10.72 -8.67 39.31
C SER A 215 10.64 -7.82 40.59
N ASN A 216 9.88 -6.71 40.57
CA ASN A 216 9.85 -5.71 41.63
C ASN A 216 8.61 -5.80 42.54
N GLN A 217 7.79 -6.85 42.43
CA GLN A 217 6.51 -7.00 43.15
C GLN A 217 6.48 -8.23 44.08
N ASP A 218 5.43 -8.37 44.88
CA ASP A 218 5.17 -9.57 45.69
C ASP A 218 4.91 -10.82 44.83
N GLU A 219 5.17 -12.02 45.37
CA GLU A 219 5.14 -13.29 44.64
C GLU A 219 3.76 -13.59 43.98
N VAL A 220 2.66 -13.17 44.61
CA VAL A 220 1.30 -13.38 44.07
C VAL A 220 1.05 -12.45 42.88
N THR A 221 1.44 -11.18 42.99
CA THR A 221 1.37 -10.20 41.90
C THR A 221 2.30 -10.59 40.75
N GLN A 222 3.50 -11.08 41.04
CA GLN A 222 4.45 -11.56 40.04
C GLN A 222 3.86 -12.68 39.18
N LEU A 223 3.28 -13.71 39.81
CA LEU A 223 2.68 -14.82 39.09
C LEU A 223 1.50 -14.37 38.21
N ARG A 224 0.70 -13.42 38.69
CA ARG A 224 -0.41 -12.84 37.92
C ARG A 224 0.11 -12.09 36.69
N GLN A 225 1.04 -11.17 36.86
CA GLN A 225 1.61 -10.38 35.76
C GLN A 225 2.34 -11.26 34.74
N PHE A 226 3.00 -12.33 35.20
CA PHE A 226 3.63 -13.30 34.30
C PHE A 226 2.61 -14.03 33.43
N LYS A 227 1.48 -14.48 34.01
CA LYS A 227 0.37 -15.08 33.24
C LYS A 227 -0.24 -14.08 32.25
N GLU A 228 -0.41 -12.83 32.65
CA GLU A 228 -0.87 -11.76 31.75
C GLU A 228 0.11 -11.57 30.57
N CYS A 229 1.43 -11.62 30.81
CA CYS A 229 2.43 -11.54 29.74
C CYS A 229 2.40 -12.75 28.81
N ILE A 230 2.17 -13.96 29.32
CA ILE A 230 2.00 -15.17 28.48
C ILE A 230 0.79 -15.01 27.57
N TRP A 231 -0.36 -14.58 28.12
CA TRP A 231 -1.57 -14.36 27.32
C TRP A 231 -1.38 -13.23 26.29
N TYR A 232 -0.66 -12.18 26.67
CA TYR A 232 -0.29 -11.10 25.77
C TYR A 232 0.58 -11.59 24.61
N HIS A 233 1.58 -12.45 24.88
CA HIS A 233 2.41 -13.07 23.86
C HIS A 233 1.61 -13.99 22.94
N GLU A 234 0.70 -14.80 23.49
CA GLU A 234 -0.21 -15.65 22.74
C GLU A 234 -1.05 -14.82 21.75
N ARG A 235 -1.57 -13.67 22.20
CA ARG A 235 -2.31 -12.70 21.35
C ARG A 235 -1.48 -12.10 20.22
N ILE A 236 -0.15 -12.11 20.30
CA ILE A 236 0.75 -11.60 19.24
C ILE A 236 0.94 -12.65 18.15
N ILE A 237 1.03 -13.93 18.53
CA ILE A 237 1.37 -15.03 17.61
C ILE A 237 0.15 -15.69 16.95
N THR A 238 -1.07 -15.37 17.41
CA THR A 238 -2.35 -15.92 16.90
C THR A 238 -3.17 -14.88 16.16
#